data_AF-A0A7K1JMA5-F1
#
_entry.id   AF-A0A7K1JMA5-F1
#
_cell.length_a   1.000
_cell.length_b   1.000
_cell.length_c   1.000
_cell.angle_alpha   90.00
_cell.angle_beta   90.00
_cell.angle_gamma   90.00
#
_symmetry.space_group_name_H-M   'P 1'
#
loop_
_entity.id
_entity.type
_entity.pdbx_description
1 polymer ?
#
loop_
_entity_poly.entity_id
_entity_poly.type
_entity_poly.pdbx_seq_one_letter_code
_entity_poly.pdbx_strand_id
1 'polypeptide(L)'
;MQNPSARVSFDADGLNNRAQIQWPGHPPLLADVCKMFEHFGLRVASYHQSDNAGHCYEFGELSLPDATRELVAQACEAAIAGHWQVDRYAMLIASAGIDWRRAVLIRAACRFVRQTGLGLSEDYIIGSLVAAPDFVTALLSLFDARFNPDSSADTEAADLEVANLVDAATSLDDDRIRRALHGFVTATLRTNWFQVGPDGEPKDYVSFKIDSSRLSITGPVVPYREIFVHSHTVEGVHLRSGAIARGGLRWSNRAEDFRTEVLGLMKTQAVKNAPIVPTGAKGAFVLRSATVDPADGYRTFIRGLLDVTDNIVDGAVRHPARTVCPDGDDAYLVVAADKGTATFSDLANSIAAEYDFWLGDAFASGGSAGYDHKAMGITARGAWLSVRRHFAEAGHDIDVDPFTVAGIGDMSGDVFGNGMLLSRNIKLVAAFDHRHIFLDPNPDPQTSFDERTRLFALPRSSWQDYTPTLISTGGG
;
A
#
# COMPACT_ATOMS: atom_id res chain seq x y z
N MET A 1 -22.99 0.42 25.10
CA MET A 1 -22.20 0.54 26.34
C MET A 1 -20.78 0.82 25.91
N GLN A 2 -20.26 2.02 26.15
CA GLN A 2 -18.84 2.29 25.95
C GLN A 2 -18.07 1.35 26.89
N ASN A 3 -17.15 0.55 26.33
CA ASN A 3 -16.14 -0.11 27.17
C ASN A 3 -15.47 1.00 28.01
N PRO A 4 -15.25 0.80 29.32
CA PRO A 4 -14.47 1.76 30.07
C PRO A 4 -13.13 1.96 29.34
N SER A 5 -12.78 3.21 29.02
CA SER A 5 -11.49 3.56 28.45
C SER A 5 -10.49 3.81 29.58
N ALA A 6 -9.20 3.59 29.30
CA ALA A 6 -8.18 4.03 30.23
C ALA A 6 -8.22 5.55 30.37
N ARG A 7 -7.92 6.05 31.57
CA ARG A 7 -7.71 7.48 31.81
C ARG A 7 -6.27 7.72 32.19
N VAL A 8 -5.62 8.65 31.51
CA VAL A 8 -4.24 9.05 31.75
C VAL A 8 -4.24 10.52 32.16
N SER A 9 -3.59 10.84 33.28
CA SER A 9 -3.44 12.22 33.72
C SER A 9 -2.02 12.46 34.22
N PHE A 10 -1.45 13.61 33.87
CA PHE A 10 -0.22 14.08 34.50
C PHE A 10 -0.60 15.00 35.65
N ASP A 11 0.03 14.77 36.79
CA ASP A 11 -0.49 15.28 38.05
C ASP A 11 0.08 16.68 38.40
N ALA A 12 -0.71 17.44 39.17
CA ALA A 12 -0.63 18.89 39.38
C ALA A 12 -0.02 19.31 40.74
N ASP A 13 0.34 18.36 41.60
CA ASP A 13 0.89 18.64 42.94
C ASP A 13 2.41 18.87 42.92
N GLY A 14 2.83 20.04 42.41
CA GLY A 14 4.10 20.70 42.72
C GLY A 14 5.41 20.06 42.21
N LEU A 15 5.42 18.76 41.93
CA LEU A 15 6.49 18.03 41.27
C LEU A 15 5.93 17.43 39.99
N ASN A 16 6.12 18.18 38.93
CA ASN A 16 5.56 17.98 37.61
C ASN A 16 6.22 16.77 36.88
N ASN A 17 6.31 15.60 37.50
CA ASN A 17 7.03 14.43 36.99
C ASN A 17 6.29 13.09 37.17
N ARG A 18 4.97 13.07 37.39
CA ARG A 18 4.20 11.81 37.52
C ARG A 18 3.05 11.72 36.54
N ALA A 19 2.83 10.52 35.98
CA ALA A 19 1.64 10.14 35.23
C ALA A 19 0.83 9.12 36.03
N GLN A 20 -0.47 9.33 36.12
CA GLN A 20 -1.41 8.39 36.71
C GLN A 20 -2.25 7.75 35.60
N ILE A 21 -2.33 6.42 35.58
CA ILE A 21 -3.17 5.66 34.65
C ILE A 21 -4.22 4.87 35.43
N GLN A 22 -5.48 5.01 35.05
CA GLN A 22 -6.58 4.15 35.49
C GLN A 22 -6.90 3.18 34.34
N TRP A 23 -6.67 1.89 34.57
CA TRP A 23 -6.93 0.86 33.55
C TRP A 23 -8.37 0.35 33.64
N PRO A 24 -9.03 0.07 32.52
CA PRO A 24 -10.41 -0.45 32.51
C PRO A 24 -10.52 -1.93 32.90
N GLY A 25 -9.40 -2.60 33.16
CA GLY A 25 -9.31 -4.00 33.51
C GLY A 25 -7.93 -4.32 34.09
N HIS A 26 -7.41 -5.52 33.80
CA HIS A 26 -6.06 -5.87 34.22
C HIS A 26 -5.03 -5.00 33.51
N PRO A 27 -4.10 -4.36 34.24
CA PRO A 27 -3.06 -3.56 33.62
C PRO A 27 -2.15 -4.45 32.76
N PRO A 28 -1.61 -3.93 31.65
CA PRO A 28 -0.55 -4.61 30.90
C PRO A 28 0.72 -4.76 31.75
N LEU A 29 1.70 -5.51 31.23
CA LEU A 29 2.97 -5.68 31.92
C LEU A 29 3.66 -4.32 32.12
N LEU A 30 4.26 -4.11 33.29
CA LEU A 30 4.99 -2.87 33.59
C LEU A 30 6.04 -2.54 32.52
N ALA A 31 6.73 -3.56 32.00
CA ALA A 31 7.72 -3.40 30.93
C ALA A 31 7.12 -2.81 29.65
N ASP A 32 5.89 -3.20 29.29
CA ASP A 32 5.21 -2.68 28.10
C ASP A 32 4.80 -1.22 28.28
N VAL A 33 4.34 -0.85 29.48
CA VAL A 33 4.00 0.55 29.81
C VAL A 33 5.24 1.43 29.84
N CYS A 34 6.34 0.96 30.43
CA CYS A 34 7.62 1.67 30.40
C CYS A 34 8.10 1.90 28.96
N LYS A 35 8.02 0.86 28.12
CA LYS A 35 8.38 0.95 26.69
C LYS A 35 7.49 1.94 25.94
N MET A 36 6.19 1.96 26.23
CA MET A 36 5.28 2.96 25.67
C MET A 36 5.73 4.38 26.03
N PHE A 37 6.06 4.65 27.29
CA PHE A 37 6.58 5.96 27.72
C PHE A 37 7.92 6.33 27.08
N GLU A 38 8.82 5.36 26.89
CA GLU A 38 10.11 5.57 26.23
C GLU A 38 9.94 6.10 24.79
N HIS A 39 8.89 5.69 24.08
CA HIS A 39 8.58 6.21 22.75
C HIS A 39 8.21 7.70 22.73
N PHE A 40 7.71 8.25 23.84
CA PHE A 40 7.51 9.69 24.02
C PHE A 40 8.76 10.42 24.53
N GLY A 41 9.88 9.69 24.71
CA GLY A 41 11.10 10.22 25.34
C GLY A 41 11.03 10.26 26.87
N LEU A 42 10.04 9.61 27.49
CA LEU A 42 9.84 9.62 28.94
C LEU A 42 10.46 8.39 29.58
N ARG A 43 11.28 8.59 30.62
CA ARG A 43 11.96 7.50 31.34
C ARG A 43 11.35 7.33 32.72
N VAL A 44 10.69 6.21 32.93
CA VAL A 44 10.09 5.85 34.23
C VAL A 44 11.21 5.57 35.24
N ALA A 45 11.25 6.36 36.30
CA ALA A 45 12.19 6.23 37.42
C ALA A 45 11.63 5.33 38.53
N SER A 46 10.34 5.44 38.81
CA SER A 46 9.66 4.65 39.84
C SER A 46 8.22 4.34 39.45
N TYR A 47 7.66 3.28 40.03
CA TYR A 47 6.27 2.87 39.85
C TYR A 47 5.68 2.44 41.18
N HIS A 48 4.46 2.89 41.47
CA HIS A 48 3.68 2.42 42.61
C HIS A 48 2.18 2.38 42.26
N GLN A 49 1.45 1.47 42.91
CA GLN A 49 0.00 1.43 42.81
C GLN A 49 -0.59 2.35 43.88
N SER A 50 -1.54 3.21 43.51
CA SER A 50 -2.24 4.09 44.43
C SER A 50 -3.48 3.41 45.04
N ASP A 51 -3.92 3.90 46.19
CA ASP A 51 -5.01 3.31 46.99
C ASP A 51 -6.34 3.16 46.23
N ASN A 52 -6.56 3.97 45.19
CA ASN A 52 -7.75 3.94 44.34
C ASN A 52 -7.60 3.03 43.09
N ALA A 53 -6.73 2.02 43.14
CA ALA A 53 -6.37 1.17 42.00
C ALA A 53 -5.80 1.95 40.78
N GLY A 54 -5.28 3.16 41.01
CA GLY A 54 -4.53 3.90 40.01
C GLY A 54 -3.09 3.40 39.93
N HIS A 55 -2.48 3.54 38.75
CA HIS A 55 -1.10 3.17 38.51
C HIS A 55 -0.28 4.44 38.32
N CYS A 56 0.65 4.72 39.24
CA CYS A 56 1.46 5.92 39.23
C CYS A 56 2.86 5.61 38.70
N TYR A 57 3.27 6.38 37.70
CA TYR A 57 4.57 6.30 37.04
C TYR A 57 5.30 7.62 37.26
N GLU A 58 6.38 7.58 38.03
CA GLU A 58 7.23 8.75 38.26
C GLU A 58 8.37 8.73 37.24
N PHE A 59 8.59 9.86 36.60
CA PHE A 59 9.67 10.09 35.67
C PHE A 59 10.84 10.76 36.39
N GLY A 60 12.05 10.59 35.85
CA GLY A 60 13.24 11.28 36.34
C GLY A 60 13.15 12.80 36.15
N GLU A 61 13.83 13.33 35.14
CA GLU A 61 13.63 14.72 34.72
C GLU A 61 12.50 14.79 33.69
N LEU A 62 11.41 15.48 34.03
CA LEU A 62 10.30 15.75 33.11
C LEU A 62 10.10 17.26 32.96
N SER A 63 10.61 17.82 31.86
CA SER A 63 10.37 19.23 31.49
C SER A 63 9.51 19.30 30.24
N LEU A 64 8.22 18.97 30.40
CA LEU A 64 7.19 19.18 29.37
C LEU A 64 6.22 20.28 29.81
N PRO A 65 5.83 21.21 28.91
CA PRO A 65 4.72 22.14 29.15
C PRO A 65 3.42 21.39 29.45
N ASP A 66 2.53 22.00 30.23
CA ASP A 66 1.26 21.36 30.64
C ASP A 66 0.40 20.93 29.44
N ALA A 67 0.31 21.79 28.41
CA ALA A 67 -0.40 21.46 27.16
C ALA A 67 0.19 20.21 26.46
N THR A 68 1.51 20.03 26.49
CA THR A 68 2.17 18.86 25.91
C THR A 68 1.89 17.59 26.71
N ARG A 69 1.79 17.70 28.04
CA ARG A 69 1.43 16.55 28.90
C ARG A 69 0.02 16.05 28.60
N GLU A 70 -0.92 16.97 28.40
CA GLU A 70 -2.28 16.66 27.99
C GLU A 70 -2.29 15.88 26.66
N LEU A 71 -1.50 16.33 25.67
CA LEU A 71 -1.36 15.63 24.39
C LEU A 71 -0.75 14.23 24.55
N VAL A 72 0.26 14.07 25.40
CA VAL A 72 0.84 12.75 25.71
C VAL A 72 -0.19 11.84 26.38
N ALA A 73 -0.97 12.36 27.33
CA ALA A 73 -2.03 11.61 27.98
C ALA A 73 -3.08 11.11 26.98
N GLN A 74 -3.60 12.01 26.14
CA GLN A 74 -4.55 11.68 25.07
C GLN A 74 -3.97 10.64 24.09
N ALA A 75 -2.69 10.76 23.76
CA ALA A 75 -2.00 9.80 22.90
C ALA A 75 -1.88 8.42 23.55
N CYS A 76 -1.58 8.34 24.86
CA CYS A 76 -1.60 7.09 25.61
C CYS A 76 -3.00 6.48 25.65
N GLU A 77 -4.04 7.26 25.94
CA GLU A 77 -5.43 6.79 25.95
C GLU A 77 -5.84 6.22 24.58
N ALA A 78 -5.52 6.94 23.50
CA ALA A 78 -5.78 6.49 22.13
C ALA A 78 -5.02 5.19 21.79
N ALA A 79 -3.79 5.03 22.28
CA ALA A 79 -3.02 3.80 22.08
C ALA A 79 -3.64 2.61 22.81
N ILE A 80 -4.07 2.82 24.07
CA ILE A 80 -4.70 1.78 24.89
C ILE A 80 -6.04 1.35 24.29
N ALA A 81 -6.77 2.29 23.70
CA ALA A 81 -8.00 2.01 22.95
C ALA A 81 -7.76 1.36 21.58
N GLY A 82 -6.49 1.24 21.14
CA GLY A 82 -6.11 0.59 19.88
C GLY A 82 -6.22 1.48 18.63
N HIS A 83 -6.37 2.80 18.79
CA HIS A 83 -6.53 3.74 17.66
C HIS A 83 -5.22 4.05 16.92
N TRP A 84 -4.07 3.83 17.55
CA TRP A 84 -2.78 4.00 16.89
C TRP A 84 -1.67 3.19 17.54
N GLN A 85 -0.58 2.99 16.80
CA GLN A 85 0.62 2.36 17.29
C GLN A 85 1.61 3.39 17.79
N VAL A 86 1.94 3.31 19.08
CA VAL A 86 3.03 4.08 19.70
C VAL A 86 4.35 3.53 19.19
N ASP A 87 5.11 4.38 18.52
CA ASP A 87 6.47 4.14 18.06
C ASP A 87 7.27 5.43 18.20
N ARG A 88 8.47 5.48 17.63
CA ARG A 88 9.39 6.60 17.81
C ARG A 88 8.86 7.94 17.24
N TYR A 89 7.83 7.95 16.39
CA TYR A 89 7.14 9.20 15.99
C TYR A 89 6.40 9.87 17.15
N ALA A 90 6.09 9.13 18.23
CA ALA A 90 5.49 9.68 19.44
C ALA A 90 6.38 10.75 20.10
N MET A 91 7.70 10.74 19.86
CA MET A 91 8.60 11.81 20.31
C MET A 91 8.21 13.18 19.75
N LEU A 92 7.57 13.25 18.58
CA LEU A 92 7.13 14.51 17.98
C LEU A 92 6.01 15.19 18.79
N ILE A 93 5.22 14.43 19.55
CA ILE A 93 4.21 14.98 20.47
C ILE A 93 4.91 15.80 21.54
N ALA A 94 5.97 15.25 22.12
CA ALA A 94 6.77 15.92 23.15
C ALA A 94 7.60 17.08 22.58
N SER A 95 8.24 16.91 21.42
CA SER A 95 9.15 17.90 20.86
C SER A 95 8.46 19.04 20.12
N ALA A 96 7.39 18.75 19.36
CA ALA A 96 6.70 19.71 18.51
C ALA A 96 5.31 20.12 19.03
N GLY A 97 4.84 19.56 20.14
CA GLY A 97 3.55 19.92 20.75
C GLY A 97 2.34 19.58 19.86
N ILE A 98 2.42 18.48 19.10
CA ILE A 98 1.37 18.03 18.18
C ILE A 98 0.58 16.87 18.78
N ASP A 99 -0.65 16.65 18.32
CA ASP A 99 -1.43 15.48 18.71
C ASP A 99 -0.97 14.18 18.02
N TRP A 100 -1.45 13.04 18.50
CA TRP A 100 -1.06 11.72 17.98
C TRP A 100 -1.49 11.49 16.53
N ARG A 101 -2.61 12.08 16.08
CA ARG A 101 -3.04 11.97 14.67
C ARG A 101 -2.05 12.72 13.78
N ARG A 102 -1.62 13.92 14.18
CA ARG A 102 -0.59 14.68 13.47
C ARG A 102 0.74 13.93 13.41
N ALA A 103 1.10 13.20 14.47
CA ALA A 103 2.26 12.30 14.43
C ALA A 103 2.08 11.16 13.39
N VAL A 104 0.86 10.60 13.25
CA VAL A 104 0.54 9.62 12.20
C VAL A 104 0.62 10.23 10.79
N LEU A 105 0.21 11.48 10.60
CA LEU A 105 0.35 12.19 9.32
C LEU A 105 1.83 12.35 8.92
N ILE A 106 2.68 12.78 9.84
CA ILE A 106 4.13 12.88 9.62
C ILE A 106 4.73 11.49 9.34
N ARG A 107 4.30 10.47 10.09
CA ARG A 107 4.70 9.07 9.84
C ARG A 107 4.37 8.65 8.41
N ALA A 108 3.14 8.86 7.95
CA ALA A 108 2.73 8.53 6.59
C ALA A 108 3.59 9.25 5.54
N ALA A 109 3.85 10.55 5.73
CA ALA A 109 4.72 11.33 4.84
C ALA A 109 6.16 10.76 4.80
N CYS A 110 6.75 10.48 5.97
CA CYS A 110 8.07 9.87 6.08
C CYS A 110 8.14 8.48 5.41
N ARG A 111 7.12 7.64 5.61
CA ARG A 111 7.02 6.31 4.98
C ARG A 111 6.97 6.43 3.45
N PHE A 112 6.22 7.39 2.92
CA PHE A 112 6.18 7.64 1.49
C PHE A 112 7.53 8.11 0.93
N VAL A 113 8.17 9.12 1.53
CA VAL A 113 9.45 9.64 1.00
C VAL A 113 10.59 8.61 1.10
N ARG A 114 10.50 7.63 2.02
CA ARG A 114 11.41 6.47 2.01
C ARG A 114 11.21 5.62 0.75
N GLN A 115 9.97 5.42 0.30
CA GLN A 115 9.65 4.72 -0.95
C GLN A 115 10.08 5.47 -2.23
N THR A 116 10.41 6.77 -2.13
CA THR A 116 10.92 7.55 -3.29
C THR A 116 12.44 7.45 -3.46
N GLY A 117 13.16 6.83 -2.51
CA GLY A 117 14.61 6.66 -2.58
C GLY A 117 15.42 7.66 -1.75
N LEU A 118 14.84 8.25 -0.69
CA LEU A 118 15.56 9.14 0.24
C LEU A 118 16.83 8.49 0.83
N GLY A 119 16.81 7.17 1.04
CA GLY A 119 17.99 6.38 1.42
C GLY A 119 18.48 6.60 2.86
N LEU A 120 17.69 7.26 3.70
CA LEU A 120 17.98 7.47 5.13
C LEU A 120 17.13 6.51 5.98
N SER A 121 17.66 6.09 7.13
CA SER A 121 16.93 5.23 8.05
C SER A 121 15.78 6.00 8.71
N GLU A 122 14.70 5.28 9.05
CA GLU A 122 13.54 5.86 9.72
C GLU A 122 13.92 6.53 11.04
N ASP A 123 14.77 5.88 11.82
CA ASP A 123 15.32 6.40 13.08
C ASP A 123 16.10 7.71 12.92
N TYR A 124 16.86 7.85 11.83
CA TYR A 124 17.61 9.07 11.55
C TYR A 124 16.67 10.21 11.14
N ILE A 125 15.67 9.91 10.30
CA ILE A 125 14.64 10.89 9.89
C ILE A 125 13.89 11.41 11.13
N ILE A 126 13.46 10.51 12.01
CA ILE A 126 12.75 10.89 13.25
C ILE A 126 13.65 11.77 14.12
N GLY A 127 14.92 11.41 14.30
CA GLY A 127 15.87 12.22 15.08
C GLY A 127 16.04 13.65 14.53
N SER A 128 16.15 13.79 13.20
CA SER A 128 16.22 15.10 12.54
C SER A 128 14.96 15.94 12.77
N LEU A 129 13.77 15.33 12.68
CA LEU A 129 12.49 16.01 12.91
C LEU A 129 12.27 16.40 14.38
N VAL A 130 12.68 15.55 15.32
CA VAL A 130 12.64 15.86 16.77
C VAL A 130 13.52 17.07 17.09
N ALA A 131 14.66 17.22 16.40
CA ALA A 131 15.54 18.38 16.52
C ALA A 131 15.03 19.64 15.79
N ALA A 132 13.92 19.55 15.05
CA ALA A 132 13.37 20.62 14.22
C ALA A 132 11.85 20.81 14.40
N PRO A 133 11.36 21.08 15.63
CA PRO A 133 9.93 21.19 15.91
C PRO A 133 9.23 22.31 15.11
N ASP A 134 9.91 23.43 14.86
CA ASP A 134 9.37 24.54 14.07
C ASP A 134 9.09 24.10 12.62
N PHE A 135 9.95 23.27 12.03
CA PHE A 135 9.71 22.69 10.70
C PHE A 135 8.50 21.76 10.70
N VAL A 136 8.36 20.91 11.72
CA VAL A 136 7.22 19.99 11.83
C VAL A 136 5.90 20.75 11.92
N THR A 137 5.83 21.78 12.76
CA THR A 137 4.62 22.60 12.93
C THR A 137 4.30 23.43 11.68
N ALA A 138 5.31 24.01 11.02
CA ALA A 138 5.14 24.72 9.75
C ALA A 138 4.64 23.78 8.64
N LEU A 139 5.19 22.57 8.53
CA LEU A 139 4.78 21.57 7.53
C LEU A 139 3.32 21.14 7.72
N LEU A 140 2.88 20.93 8.97
CA LEU A 140 1.49 20.63 9.29
C LEU A 140 0.56 21.81 9.01
N SER A 141 1.01 23.04 9.26
CA SER A 141 0.26 24.26 8.94
C SER A 141 0.08 24.42 7.43
N LEU A 142 1.11 24.15 6.63
CA LEU A 142 1.02 24.10 5.18
C LEU A 142 0.04 23.01 4.72
N PHE A 143 0.09 21.82 5.33
CA PHE A 143 -0.84 20.74 5.00
C PHE A 143 -2.30 21.15 5.25
N ASP A 144 -2.58 21.79 6.39
CA ASP A 144 -3.92 22.29 6.71
C ASP A 144 -4.36 23.41 5.77
N ALA A 145 -3.48 24.38 5.48
CA ALA A 145 -3.79 25.46 4.55
C ALA A 145 -4.18 24.93 3.16
N ARG A 146 -3.56 23.82 2.71
CA ARG A 146 -3.83 23.22 1.40
C ARG A 146 -5.08 22.34 1.35
N PHE A 147 -5.35 21.59 2.41
CA PHE A 147 -6.28 20.45 2.32
C PHE A 147 -7.44 20.48 3.30
N ASN A 148 -7.41 21.33 4.34
CA ASN A 148 -8.54 21.47 5.24
C ASN A 148 -9.63 22.31 4.56
N PRO A 149 -10.81 21.73 4.23
CA PRO A 149 -11.88 22.46 3.55
C PRO A 149 -12.44 23.62 4.38
N ASP A 150 -12.21 23.61 5.70
CA ASP A 150 -12.67 24.66 6.62
C ASP A 150 -11.58 25.70 6.92
N SER A 151 -10.38 25.57 6.34
CA SER A 151 -9.27 26.52 6.54
C SER A 151 -9.40 27.73 5.63
N SER A 152 -9.12 28.91 6.20
CA SER A 152 -8.94 30.16 5.46
C SER A 152 -7.48 30.63 5.47
N ALA A 153 -6.55 29.75 5.82
CA ALA A 153 -5.13 30.09 5.93
C ALA A 153 -4.53 30.38 4.55
N ASP A 154 -3.60 31.34 4.51
CA ASP A 154 -2.86 31.67 3.30
C ASP A 154 -1.85 30.55 2.98
N THR A 155 -2.14 29.79 1.92
CA THR A 155 -1.29 28.69 1.47
C THR A 155 0.08 29.16 1.00
N GLU A 156 0.18 30.34 0.37
CA GLU A 156 1.46 30.85 -0.14
C GLU A 156 2.36 31.28 1.02
N ALA A 157 1.79 31.95 2.03
CA ALA A 157 2.53 32.33 3.23
C ALA A 157 3.02 31.09 4.01
N ALA A 158 2.17 30.07 4.17
CA ALA A 158 2.55 28.83 4.83
C ALA A 158 3.63 28.05 4.04
N ASP A 159 3.56 28.07 2.70
CA ASP A 159 4.54 27.42 1.84
C ASP A 159 5.91 28.11 1.92
N LEU A 160 5.92 29.44 1.94
CA LEU A 160 7.13 30.25 2.11
C LEU A 160 7.80 29.99 3.47
N GLU A 161 7.01 29.86 4.54
CA GLU A 161 7.55 29.56 5.87
C GLU A 161 8.26 28.19 5.91
N VAL A 162 7.65 27.17 5.32
CA VAL A 162 8.27 25.84 5.20
C VAL A 162 9.54 25.93 4.34
N ALA A 163 9.52 26.65 3.22
CA ALA A 163 10.69 26.83 2.37
C ALA A 163 11.86 27.49 3.10
N ASN A 164 11.60 28.53 3.89
CA ASN A 164 12.61 29.19 4.73
C ASN A 164 13.23 28.21 5.74
N LEU A 165 12.42 27.35 6.35
CA LEU A 165 12.88 26.34 7.31
C LEU A 165 13.62 25.17 6.64
N VAL A 166 13.33 24.86 5.37
CA VAL A 166 14.15 23.94 4.56
C VAL A 166 15.53 24.57 4.32
N ASP A 167 15.59 25.83 3.88
CA ASP A 167 16.85 26.51 3.56
C ASP A 167 17.71 26.82 4.81
N ALA A 168 17.09 26.88 5.99
CA ALA A 168 17.78 27.01 7.28
C ALA A 168 18.37 25.68 7.81
N ALA A 169 18.33 24.59 7.03
CA ALA A 169 18.92 23.31 7.43
C ALA A 169 20.44 23.42 7.66
N THR A 170 20.92 22.86 8.77
CA THR A 170 22.33 22.93 9.18
C THR A 170 23.21 21.80 8.64
N SER A 171 22.60 20.77 8.04
CA SER A 171 23.29 19.65 7.43
C SER A 171 22.64 19.26 6.10
N LEU A 172 23.39 18.59 5.22
CA LEU A 172 22.89 18.10 3.94
C LEU A 172 21.76 17.09 4.11
N ASP A 173 21.84 16.23 5.11
CA ASP A 173 20.78 15.24 5.34
C ASP A 173 19.51 15.90 5.90
N ASP A 174 19.63 16.92 6.76
CA ASP A 174 18.46 17.70 7.20
C ASP A 174 17.79 18.42 6.03
N ASP A 175 18.55 19.05 5.12
CA ASP A 175 18.01 19.67 3.90
C ASP A 175 17.25 18.63 3.07
N ARG A 176 17.86 17.46 2.83
CA ARG A 176 17.25 16.38 2.04
C ARG A 176 15.96 15.88 2.67
N ILE A 177 15.92 15.68 4.00
CA ILE A 177 14.72 15.25 4.72
C ILE A 177 13.61 16.30 4.60
N ARG A 178 13.93 17.56 4.92
CA ARG A 178 12.95 18.66 4.92
C ARG A 178 12.41 18.91 3.51
N ARG A 179 13.28 18.93 2.50
CA ARG A 179 12.91 19.10 1.08
C ARG A 179 12.12 17.92 0.53
N ALA A 180 12.36 16.69 1.00
CA ALA A 180 11.55 15.53 0.64
C ALA A 180 10.12 15.64 1.21
N LEU A 181 9.98 16.02 2.48
CA LEU A 181 8.69 16.16 3.15
C LEU A 181 7.89 17.36 2.65
N HIS A 182 8.55 18.50 2.41
CA HIS A 182 7.95 19.67 1.75
C HIS A 182 7.48 19.33 0.34
N GLY A 183 8.31 18.61 -0.43
CA GLY A 183 7.95 18.08 -1.76
C GLY A 183 6.75 17.14 -1.72
N PHE A 184 6.63 16.28 -0.70
CA PHE A 184 5.46 15.41 -0.52
C PHE A 184 4.16 16.21 -0.34
N VAL A 185 4.15 17.20 0.55
CA VAL A 185 2.96 18.02 0.83
C VAL A 185 2.56 18.86 -0.39
N THR A 186 3.53 19.49 -1.05
CA THR A 186 3.29 20.36 -2.21
C THR A 186 2.91 19.59 -3.48
N ALA A 187 3.41 18.35 -3.65
CA ALA A 187 3.03 17.46 -4.74
C ALA A 187 1.69 16.75 -4.51
N THR A 188 1.20 16.71 -3.25
CA THR A 188 -0.12 16.17 -2.95
C THR A 188 -1.21 17.06 -3.56
N LEU A 189 -2.17 16.42 -4.22
CA LEU A 189 -3.31 17.01 -4.88
C LEU A 189 -4.58 16.84 -4.04
N ARG A 190 -4.79 15.64 -3.49
CA ARG A 190 -5.98 15.32 -2.68
C ARG A 190 -5.60 14.42 -1.51
N THR A 191 -6.37 14.50 -0.43
CA THR A 191 -6.25 13.61 0.72
C THR A 191 -7.60 13.38 1.37
N ASN A 192 -7.80 12.19 1.94
CA ASN A 192 -8.98 11.87 2.74
C ASN A 192 -8.83 12.25 4.23
N TRP A 193 -7.75 12.96 4.60
CA TRP A 193 -7.42 13.27 6.00
C TRP A 193 -8.55 13.96 6.78
N PHE A 194 -9.35 14.80 6.10
CA PHE A 194 -10.46 15.55 6.67
C PHE A 194 -11.83 14.89 6.47
N GLN A 195 -11.85 13.70 5.87
CA GLN A 195 -13.05 12.88 5.76
C GLN A 195 -13.30 12.14 7.07
N VAL A 196 -14.58 11.92 7.36
CA VAL A 196 -15.04 11.11 8.49
C VAL A 196 -15.67 9.82 8.00
N GLY A 197 -15.59 8.77 8.82
CA GLY A 197 -16.25 7.50 8.60
C GLY A 197 -17.76 7.57 8.87
N PRO A 198 -18.48 6.46 8.65
CA PRO A 198 -19.93 6.38 8.91
C PRO A 198 -20.33 6.61 10.37
N ASP A 199 -19.40 6.41 11.31
CA ASP A 199 -19.54 6.68 12.74
C ASP A 199 -19.31 8.16 13.11
N GLY A 200 -18.95 9.01 12.14
CA GLY A 200 -18.61 10.41 12.36
C GLY A 200 -17.19 10.64 12.86
N GLU A 201 -16.42 9.56 13.07
CA GLU A 201 -15.04 9.64 13.53
C GLU A 201 -14.07 9.71 12.35
N PRO A 202 -12.85 10.24 12.55
CA PRO A 202 -11.85 10.20 11.51
C PRO A 202 -11.48 8.76 11.12
N LYS A 203 -11.20 8.53 9.83
CA LYS A 203 -10.82 7.21 9.33
C LYS A 203 -9.48 6.72 9.91
N ASP A 204 -9.35 5.41 10.12
CA ASP A 204 -8.13 4.73 10.61
C ASP A 204 -7.03 4.56 9.53
N TYR A 205 -7.24 5.13 8.35
CA TYR A 205 -6.31 5.12 7.23
C TYR A 205 -6.34 6.47 6.51
N VAL A 206 -5.19 6.84 5.95
CA VAL A 206 -5.01 8.09 5.19
C VAL A 206 -4.55 7.77 3.78
N SER A 207 -5.04 8.55 2.82
CA SER A 207 -4.69 8.45 1.40
C SER A 207 -4.23 9.79 0.87
N PHE A 208 -3.25 9.76 -0.04
CA PHE A 208 -2.69 10.94 -0.69
C PHE A 208 -2.61 10.68 -2.19
N LYS A 209 -3.32 11.49 -2.97
CA LYS A 209 -3.20 11.54 -4.43
C LYS A 209 -2.10 12.54 -4.78
N ILE A 210 -1.07 12.09 -5.49
CA ILE A 210 0.19 12.81 -5.66
C ILE A 210 0.46 13.02 -7.15
N ASP A 211 0.90 14.23 -7.50
CA ASP A 211 1.55 14.53 -8.78
C ASP A 211 3.02 14.12 -8.72
N SER A 212 3.36 12.96 -9.28
CA SER A 212 4.74 12.44 -9.24
C SER A 212 5.77 13.38 -9.84
N SER A 213 5.38 14.21 -10.81
CA SER A 213 6.30 15.13 -11.49
C SER A 213 6.74 16.30 -10.61
N ARG A 214 6.02 16.53 -9.50
CA ARG A 214 6.30 17.60 -8.53
C ARG A 214 7.08 17.12 -7.31
N LEU A 215 7.35 15.82 -7.19
CA LEU A 215 8.16 15.29 -6.11
C LEU A 215 9.61 15.77 -6.23
N SER A 216 10.25 16.07 -5.10
CA SER A 216 11.66 16.49 -5.07
C SER A 216 12.63 15.35 -5.40
N ILE A 217 12.22 14.09 -5.18
CA ILE A 217 12.98 12.90 -5.54
C ILE A 217 12.20 12.12 -6.61
N THR A 218 12.72 12.12 -7.84
CA THR A 218 12.13 11.41 -8.98
C THR A 218 13.09 10.37 -9.54
N GLY A 219 12.54 9.26 -10.04
CA GLY A 219 13.28 8.24 -10.78
C GLY A 219 13.18 8.42 -12.31
N PRO A 220 13.79 7.51 -13.09
CA PRO A 220 13.73 7.53 -14.56
C PRO A 220 12.33 7.25 -15.12
N VAL A 221 11.41 6.76 -14.29
CA VAL A 221 10.00 6.55 -14.61
C VAL A 221 9.20 7.43 -13.67
N VAL A 222 8.47 8.39 -14.22
CA VAL A 222 7.62 9.32 -13.46
C VAL A 222 6.17 8.98 -13.81
N PRO A 223 5.38 8.45 -12.86
CA PRO A 223 3.95 8.26 -13.07
C PRO A 223 3.25 9.58 -13.40
N TYR A 224 2.11 9.51 -14.07
CA TYR A 224 1.22 10.67 -14.17
C TYR A 224 0.69 11.02 -12.78
N ARG A 225 0.15 10.03 -12.05
CA ARG A 225 -0.35 10.19 -10.68
C ARG A 225 -0.10 8.94 -9.85
N GLU A 226 0.02 9.14 -8.54
CA GLU A 226 0.12 8.08 -7.54
C GLU A 226 -0.98 8.29 -6.49
N ILE A 227 -1.57 7.21 -6.01
CA ILE A 227 -2.34 7.25 -4.77
C ILE A 227 -1.60 6.38 -3.76
N PHE A 228 -1.11 7.00 -2.69
CA PHE A 228 -0.50 6.32 -1.55
C PHE A 228 -1.51 6.18 -0.43
N VAL A 229 -1.68 4.97 0.09
CA VAL A 229 -2.56 4.67 1.23
C VAL A 229 -1.70 4.17 2.39
N HIS A 230 -1.90 4.74 3.57
CA HIS A 230 -1.21 4.38 4.80
C HIS A 230 -2.20 4.12 5.93
N SER A 231 -1.96 3.05 6.69
CA SER A 231 -2.70 2.72 7.91
C SER A 231 -1.81 1.92 8.86
N HIS A 232 -2.36 1.55 10.02
CA HIS A 232 -1.65 0.65 10.93
C HIS A 232 -1.43 -0.76 10.33
N THR A 233 -2.36 -1.25 9.50
CA THR A 233 -2.37 -2.64 9.03
C THR A 233 -1.91 -2.83 7.58
N VAL A 234 -2.06 -1.81 6.74
CA VAL A 234 -1.71 -1.83 5.32
C VAL A 234 -1.02 -0.54 4.86
N GLU A 235 -0.06 -0.70 3.96
CA GLU A 235 0.46 0.39 3.11
C GLU A 235 0.36 -0.03 1.65
N GLY A 236 0.16 0.92 0.74
CA GLY A 236 0.14 0.60 -0.68
C GLY A 236 0.21 1.82 -1.58
N VAL A 237 0.61 1.61 -2.83
CA VAL A 237 0.57 2.62 -3.89
C VAL A 237 -0.17 2.11 -5.11
N HIS A 238 -0.91 3.00 -5.77
CA HIS A 238 -1.44 2.80 -7.11
C HIS A 238 -0.89 3.88 -8.04
N LEU A 239 -0.19 3.48 -9.09
CA LEU A 239 0.49 4.34 -10.05
C LEU A 239 -0.24 4.30 -11.40
N ARG A 240 -0.51 5.46 -11.98
CA ARG A 240 -1.09 5.59 -13.34
C ARG A 240 -0.09 6.28 -14.27
N SER A 241 0.05 5.80 -15.50
CA SER A 241 0.85 6.47 -16.55
C SER A 241 0.08 7.50 -17.38
N GLY A 242 -1.20 7.74 -17.06
CA GLY A 242 -2.04 8.75 -17.69
C GLY A 242 -3.41 8.85 -17.01
N ALA A 243 -4.24 9.80 -17.45
CA ALA A 243 -5.56 10.06 -16.83
C ALA A 243 -6.51 8.86 -16.92
N ILE A 244 -6.50 8.15 -18.07
CA ILE A 244 -7.28 6.93 -18.28
C ILE A 244 -6.31 5.75 -18.35
N ALA A 245 -6.16 5.03 -17.23
CA ALA A 245 -5.17 3.96 -17.08
C ALA A 245 -5.76 2.74 -16.35
N ARG A 246 -5.29 1.53 -16.70
CA ARG A 246 -5.72 0.28 -16.06
C ARG A 246 -4.56 -0.61 -15.65
N GLY A 247 -4.72 -1.37 -14.57
CA GLY A 247 -3.81 -2.44 -14.26
C GLY A 247 -4.09 -3.15 -12.94
N GLY A 248 -3.37 -4.25 -12.76
CA GLY A 248 -3.58 -5.14 -11.62
C GLY A 248 -3.03 -4.60 -10.29
N LEU A 249 -3.68 -4.97 -9.19
CA LEU A 249 -3.24 -4.71 -7.83
C LEU A 249 -2.58 -5.95 -7.23
N ARG A 250 -1.31 -5.85 -6.85
CA ARG A 250 -0.53 -6.94 -6.29
C ARG A 250 -0.57 -6.93 -4.76
N TRP A 251 -0.69 -8.09 -4.15
CA TRP A 251 -0.27 -8.27 -2.76
C TRP A 251 1.24 -8.55 -2.75
N SER A 252 2.02 -7.59 -2.26
CA SER A 252 3.49 -7.66 -2.24
C SER A 252 4.01 -8.05 -0.87
N ASN A 253 5.16 -8.74 -0.85
CA ASN A 253 5.95 -9.00 0.35
C ASN A 253 7.16 -8.06 0.47
N ARG A 254 7.25 -7.02 -0.37
CA ARG A 254 8.36 -6.07 -0.43
C ARG A 254 8.08 -4.79 0.37
N ALA A 255 7.93 -4.93 1.69
CA ALA A 255 7.55 -3.79 2.55
C ALA A 255 8.51 -2.58 2.46
N GLU A 256 9.80 -2.81 2.19
CA GLU A 256 10.80 -1.74 2.10
C GLU A 256 10.84 -1.02 0.74
N ASP A 257 10.37 -1.62 -0.36
CA ASP A 257 10.50 -1.02 -1.70
C ASP A 257 9.39 -1.38 -2.71
N PHE A 258 8.18 -1.68 -2.23
CA PHE A 258 7.04 -2.02 -3.08
C PHE A 258 6.75 -0.94 -4.15
N ARG A 259 7.02 0.34 -3.90
CA ARG A 259 6.86 1.39 -4.93
C ARG A 259 7.77 1.16 -6.15
N THR A 260 9.01 0.73 -5.93
CA THR A 260 9.97 0.39 -7.00
C THR A 260 9.48 -0.79 -7.82
N GLU A 261 8.93 -1.82 -7.16
CA GLU A 261 8.29 -2.96 -7.83
C GLU A 261 7.14 -2.49 -8.72
N VAL A 262 6.25 -1.64 -8.19
CA VAL A 262 5.06 -1.14 -8.90
C VAL A 262 5.46 -0.26 -10.08
N LEU A 263 6.48 0.59 -9.95
CA LEU A 263 7.01 1.41 -11.05
C LEU A 263 7.48 0.56 -12.23
N GLY A 264 8.23 -0.50 -11.97
CA GLY A 264 8.69 -1.42 -13.01
C GLY A 264 7.52 -2.08 -13.74
N LEU A 265 6.52 -2.54 -12.98
CA LEU A 265 5.33 -3.20 -13.54
C LEU A 265 4.40 -2.23 -14.29
N MET A 266 4.22 -0.99 -13.80
CA MET A 266 3.45 0.05 -14.49
C MET A 266 4.10 0.39 -15.84
N LYS A 267 5.43 0.53 -15.88
CA LYS A 267 6.18 0.77 -17.13
C LYS A 267 5.91 -0.35 -18.15
N THR A 268 6.02 -1.61 -17.74
CA THR A 268 5.71 -2.76 -18.61
C THR A 268 4.24 -2.74 -19.06
N GLN A 269 3.31 -2.38 -18.17
CA GLN A 269 1.90 -2.28 -18.50
C GLN A 269 1.61 -1.15 -19.50
N ALA A 270 2.31 -0.01 -19.40
CA ALA A 270 2.17 1.10 -20.33
C ALA A 270 2.66 0.72 -21.74
N VAL A 271 3.80 0.02 -21.86
CA VAL A 271 4.29 -0.51 -23.14
C VAL A 271 3.32 -1.53 -23.72
N LYS A 272 2.79 -2.44 -22.88
CA LYS A 272 1.79 -3.44 -23.30
C LYS A 272 0.50 -2.78 -23.79
N ASN A 273 0.08 -1.69 -23.15
CA ASN A 273 -1.13 -0.97 -23.49
C ASN A 273 -0.92 0.09 -24.60
N ALA A 274 0.30 0.29 -25.12
CA ALA A 274 0.57 1.29 -26.16
C ALA A 274 -0.38 1.24 -27.38
N PRO A 275 -0.85 0.07 -27.88
CA PRO A 275 -1.78 0.03 -29.00
C PRO A 275 -3.27 0.15 -28.61
N ILE A 276 -3.60 0.30 -27.33
CA ILE A 276 -4.99 0.33 -26.83
C ILE A 276 -5.24 1.51 -25.88
N VAL A 277 -6.48 1.95 -25.79
CA VAL A 277 -6.96 2.74 -24.64
C VAL A 277 -7.61 1.74 -23.67
N PRO A 278 -7.31 1.77 -22.36
CA PRO A 278 -6.55 2.76 -21.60
C PRO A 278 -5.04 2.46 -21.43
N THR A 279 -4.25 3.46 -21.02
CA THR A 279 -2.79 3.32 -20.77
C THR A 279 -2.50 2.47 -19.52
N GLY A 280 -1.23 2.37 -19.10
CA GLY A 280 -0.81 1.49 -18.01
C GLY A 280 -1.05 2.06 -16.61
N ALA A 281 -1.63 1.25 -15.74
CA ALA A 281 -1.57 1.47 -14.29
C ALA A 281 -1.00 0.23 -13.61
N LYS A 282 -0.62 0.36 -12.35
CA LYS A 282 -0.31 -0.76 -11.47
C LYS A 282 -0.43 -0.32 -10.03
N GLY A 283 -0.88 -1.21 -9.15
CA GLY A 283 -0.76 -0.98 -7.72
C GLY A 283 -0.18 -2.17 -6.98
N ALA A 284 0.30 -1.93 -5.77
CA ALA A 284 0.57 -2.97 -4.81
C ALA A 284 0.29 -2.48 -3.39
N PHE A 285 -0.07 -3.42 -2.52
CA PHE A 285 -0.17 -3.22 -1.09
C PHE A 285 0.65 -4.26 -0.33
N VAL A 286 1.09 -3.88 0.86
CA VAL A 286 1.84 -4.70 1.81
C VAL A 286 1.11 -4.70 3.15
N LEU A 287 1.09 -5.85 3.82
CA LEU A 287 0.56 -5.94 5.17
C LEU A 287 1.65 -5.58 6.18
N ARG A 288 1.30 -4.78 7.18
CA ARG A 288 2.23 -4.35 8.25
C ARG A 288 2.33 -5.35 9.41
N SER A 289 1.45 -6.35 9.45
CA SER A 289 1.51 -7.48 10.37
C SER A 289 1.04 -8.75 9.68
N ALA A 290 1.69 -9.88 10.00
CA ALA A 290 1.29 -11.21 9.51
C ALA A 290 -0.06 -11.69 10.07
N THR A 291 -0.57 -11.02 11.11
CA THR A 291 -1.87 -11.34 11.72
C THR A 291 -3.05 -10.71 10.98
N VAL A 292 -2.81 -9.81 10.02
CA VAL A 292 -3.85 -9.14 9.26
C VAL A 292 -4.29 -10.05 8.11
N ASP A 293 -5.59 -10.26 7.94
CA ASP A 293 -6.12 -10.95 6.77
C ASP A 293 -5.81 -10.12 5.50
N PRO A 294 -5.18 -10.71 4.47
CA PRO A 294 -4.94 -10.02 3.20
C PRO A 294 -6.19 -9.38 2.59
N ALA A 295 -7.38 -9.97 2.78
CA ALA A 295 -8.63 -9.40 2.32
C ALA A 295 -8.97 -8.10 3.06
N ASP A 296 -8.69 -8.00 4.36
CA ASP A 296 -8.92 -6.77 5.14
C ASP A 296 -7.94 -5.66 4.75
N GLY A 297 -6.66 -6.01 4.55
CA GLY A 297 -5.68 -5.07 4.02
C GLY A 297 -6.08 -4.55 2.63
N TYR A 298 -6.58 -5.45 1.77
CA TYR A 298 -7.08 -5.07 0.44
C TYR A 298 -8.33 -4.18 0.52
N ARG A 299 -9.26 -4.44 1.45
CA ARG A 299 -10.44 -3.59 1.69
C ARG A 299 -10.02 -2.16 2.00
N THR A 300 -9.14 -1.98 2.99
CA THR A 300 -8.63 -0.66 3.37
C THR A 300 -7.91 0.01 2.20
N PHE A 301 -7.13 -0.75 1.43
CA PHE A 301 -6.45 -0.20 0.26
C PHE A 301 -7.42 0.31 -0.80
N ILE A 302 -8.42 -0.48 -1.20
CA ILE A 302 -9.44 -0.08 -2.20
C ILE A 302 -10.24 1.14 -1.70
N ARG A 303 -10.68 1.14 -0.44
CA ARG A 303 -11.38 2.29 0.16
C ARG A 303 -10.52 3.55 0.12
N GLY A 304 -9.23 3.44 0.43
CA GLY A 304 -8.28 4.54 0.31
C GLY A 304 -8.12 5.08 -1.11
N LEU A 305 -8.15 4.22 -2.13
CA LEU A 305 -8.14 4.66 -3.52
C LEU A 305 -9.42 5.42 -3.90
N LEU A 306 -10.59 4.89 -3.51
CA LEU A 306 -11.89 5.48 -3.82
C LEU A 306 -12.12 6.81 -3.07
N ASP A 307 -11.63 6.92 -1.83
CA ASP A 307 -11.77 8.13 -1.02
C ASP A 307 -11.17 9.40 -1.65
N VAL A 308 -10.23 9.26 -2.60
CA VAL A 308 -9.59 10.39 -3.30
C VAL A 308 -9.89 10.42 -4.80
N THR A 309 -10.85 9.62 -5.26
CA THR A 309 -11.27 9.51 -6.66
C THR A 309 -12.69 10.06 -6.82
N ASP A 310 -12.96 10.83 -7.87
CA ASP A 310 -14.31 11.33 -8.10
C ASP A 310 -15.26 10.20 -8.53
N ASN A 311 -16.56 10.41 -8.31
CA ASN A 311 -17.61 9.52 -8.83
C ASN A 311 -18.39 10.21 -9.97
N ILE A 312 -19.18 9.46 -10.72
CA ILE A 312 -20.15 10.00 -11.69
C ILE A 312 -21.56 9.61 -11.25
N VAL A 313 -22.36 10.60 -10.87
CA VAL A 313 -23.74 10.40 -10.43
C VAL A 313 -24.65 11.20 -11.37
N ASP A 314 -25.61 10.53 -11.99
CA ASP A 314 -26.54 11.11 -12.98
C ASP A 314 -25.82 11.85 -14.13
N GLY A 315 -24.68 11.30 -14.57
CA GLY A 315 -23.87 11.87 -15.66
C GLY A 315 -23.02 13.09 -15.27
N ALA A 316 -23.00 13.48 -13.98
CA ALA A 316 -22.19 14.58 -13.47
C ALA A 316 -21.09 14.07 -12.53
N VAL A 317 -19.90 14.67 -12.62
CA VAL A 317 -18.78 14.38 -11.72
C VAL A 317 -19.12 14.85 -10.30
N ARG A 318 -18.84 14.01 -9.31
CA ARG A 318 -19.02 14.28 -7.88
C ARG A 318 -17.70 14.05 -7.16
N HIS A 319 -17.17 15.12 -6.57
CA HIS A 319 -15.96 15.04 -5.75
C HIS A 319 -16.24 14.33 -4.41
N PRO A 320 -15.24 13.62 -3.84
CA PRO A 320 -15.34 13.07 -2.50
C PRO A 320 -15.66 14.16 -1.46
N ALA A 321 -16.46 13.81 -0.46
CA ALA A 321 -16.82 14.72 0.62
C ALA A 321 -15.57 15.26 1.33
N ARG A 322 -15.65 16.50 1.85
CA ARG A 322 -14.58 17.15 2.64
C ARG A 322 -13.17 17.01 2.02
N THR A 323 -13.07 17.08 0.70
CA THR A 323 -11.81 16.93 -0.05
C THR A 323 -11.58 18.14 -0.93
N VAL A 324 -10.42 18.77 -0.81
CA VAL A 324 -9.97 19.82 -1.73
C VAL A 324 -9.44 19.16 -3.02
N CYS A 325 -9.96 19.57 -4.19
CA CYS A 325 -9.67 18.96 -5.49
C CYS A 325 -9.07 19.99 -6.48
N PRO A 326 -7.82 20.44 -6.30
CA PRO A 326 -7.18 21.45 -7.15
C PRO A 326 -6.83 20.93 -8.55
N ASP A 327 -6.89 19.61 -8.76
CA ASP A 327 -6.54 18.92 -10.01
C ASP A 327 -7.73 18.71 -10.97
N GLY A 328 -8.90 19.27 -10.66
CA GLY A 328 -10.10 19.16 -11.50
C GLY A 328 -10.73 17.77 -11.42
N ASP A 329 -11.56 17.42 -12.42
CA ASP A 329 -12.28 16.15 -12.47
C ASP A 329 -11.36 14.95 -12.75
N ASP A 330 -11.52 13.88 -11.96
CA ASP A 330 -10.80 12.62 -12.11
C ASP A 330 -11.60 11.45 -11.51
N ALA A 331 -12.58 10.99 -12.28
CA ALA A 331 -13.48 9.91 -11.90
C ALA A 331 -13.04 8.52 -12.39
N TYR A 332 -11.94 8.42 -13.16
CA TYR A 332 -11.54 7.17 -13.78
C TYR A 332 -10.54 6.39 -12.91
N LEU A 333 -11.04 5.32 -12.30
CA LEU A 333 -10.24 4.33 -11.58
C LEU A 333 -10.76 2.93 -11.92
N VAL A 334 -9.90 2.12 -12.55
CA VAL A 334 -10.17 0.70 -12.84
C VAL A 334 -9.03 -0.12 -12.29
N VAL A 335 -9.38 -1.20 -11.59
CA VAL A 335 -8.43 -2.14 -11.00
C VAL A 335 -8.58 -3.51 -11.65
N ALA A 336 -7.56 -4.35 -11.50
CA ALA A 336 -7.61 -5.74 -11.90
C ALA A 336 -6.90 -6.62 -10.86
N ALA A 337 -7.12 -7.92 -10.94
CA ALA A 337 -6.35 -8.87 -10.16
C ALA A 337 -4.88 -8.93 -10.64
N ASP A 338 -3.98 -9.26 -9.71
CA ASP A 338 -2.58 -9.63 -9.97
C ASP A 338 -2.16 -10.74 -8.98
N LYS A 339 -0.84 -10.96 -8.85
CA LYS A 339 -0.27 -11.89 -7.89
C LYS A 339 -0.80 -11.61 -6.48
N GLY A 340 -1.36 -12.66 -5.87
CA GLY A 340 -1.89 -12.62 -4.51
C GLY A 340 -3.30 -12.03 -4.36
N THR A 341 -3.94 -11.60 -5.45
CA THR A 341 -5.29 -10.99 -5.44
C THR A 341 -6.24 -11.61 -6.48
N ALA A 342 -5.90 -12.79 -7.01
CA ALA A 342 -6.66 -13.46 -8.08
C ALA A 342 -8.17 -13.62 -7.79
N THR A 343 -8.54 -13.84 -6.53
CA THR A 343 -9.93 -14.02 -6.08
C THR A 343 -10.57 -12.74 -5.56
N PHE A 344 -9.89 -11.59 -5.64
CA PHE A 344 -10.33 -10.34 -4.99
C PHE A 344 -11.13 -9.42 -5.90
N SER A 345 -11.37 -9.77 -7.17
CA SER A 345 -12.18 -8.93 -8.07
C SER A 345 -13.61 -8.73 -7.54
N ASP A 346 -14.27 -9.79 -7.05
CA ASP A 346 -15.61 -9.67 -6.46
C ASP A 346 -15.59 -8.80 -5.19
N LEU A 347 -14.52 -8.89 -4.39
CA LEU A 347 -14.32 -8.06 -3.21
C LEU A 347 -14.18 -6.58 -3.60
N ALA A 348 -13.34 -6.26 -4.59
CA ALA A 348 -13.19 -4.90 -5.10
C ALA A 348 -14.52 -4.32 -5.63
N ASN A 349 -15.26 -5.10 -6.41
CA ASN A 349 -16.57 -4.68 -6.93
C ASN A 349 -17.61 -4.49 -5.82
N SER A 350 -17.59 -5.33 -4.77
CA SER A 350 -18.47 -5.15 -3.61
C SER A 350 -18.18 -3.85 -2.86
N ILE A 351 -16.90 -3.46 -2.73
CA ILE A 351 -16.50 -2.20 -2.10
C ILE A 351 -16.89 -1.03 -3.01
N ALA A 352 -16.69 -1.13 -4.33
CA ALA A 352 -17.12 -0.09 -5.27
C ALA A 352 -18.64 0.15 -5.21
N ALA A 353 -19.43 -0.90 -4.97
CA ALA A 353 -20.86 -0.79 -4.74
C ALA A 353 -21.21 -0.05 -3.43
N GLU A 354 -20.42 -0.19 -2.35
CA GLU A 354 -20.59 0.61 -1.12
C GLU A 354 -20.44 2.14 -1.38
N TYR A 355 -19.70 2.51 -2.43
CA TYR A 355 -19.47 3.91 -2.84
C TYR A 355 -20.44 4.38 -3.93
N ASP A 356 -21.39 3.55 -4.35
CA ASP A 356 -22.21 3.76 -5.55
C ASP A 356 -21.33 4.15 -6.77
N PHE A 357 -20.16 3.53 -6.90
CA PHE A 357 -19.18 3.94 -7.89
C PHE A 357 -19.68 3.64 -9.30
N TRP A 358 -19.59 4.64 -10.19
CA TRP A 358 -20.27 4.65 -11.49
C TRP A 358 -19.92 3.51 -12.44
N LEU A 359 -18.75 2.88 -12.27
CA LEU A 359 -18.36 1.72 -13.05
C LEU A 359 -19.05 0.42 -12.62
N GLY A 360 -19.64 0.37 -11.43
CA GLY A 360 -20.29 -0.82 -10.91
C GLY A 360 -19.37 -2.05 -10.95
N ASP A 361 -19.85 -3.13 -11.58
CA ASP A 361 -19.10 -4.38 -11.76
C ASP A 361 -17.94 -4.29 -12.76
N ALA A 362 -17.83 -3.19 -13.52
CA ALA A 362 -16.69 -2.90 -14.38
C ALA A 362 -15.52 -2.21 -13.63
N PHE A 363 -15.65 -1.90 -12.34
CA PHE A 363 -14.58 -1.31 -11.53
C PHE A 363 -13.35 -2.23 -11.45
N ALA A 364 -13.58 -3.52 -11.13
CA ALA A 364 -12.56 -4.55 -11.12
C ALA A 364 -12.84 -5.60 -12.19
N SER A 365 -11.90 -5.77 -13.13
CA SER A 365 -12.03 -6.82 -14.15
C SER A 365 -11.83 -8.22 -13.55
N GLY A 366 -12.62 -9.18 -14.00
CA GLY A 366 -12.61 -10.57 -13.52
C GLY A 366 -13.74 -10.84 -12.52
N GLY A 367 -13.60 -11.89 -11.70
CA GLY A 367 -14.62 -12.27 -10.72
C GLY A 367 -15.82 -13.01 -11.33
N SER A 368 -16.87 -13.16 -10.52
CA SER A 368 -18.08 -13.94 -10.84
C SER A 368 -18.91 -13.38 -12.01
N ALA A 369 -18.90 -12.07 -12.21
CA ALA A 369 -19.61 -11.38 -13.30
C ALA A 369 -18.73 -11.12 -14.54
N GLY A 370 -17.41 -11.26 -14.41
CA GLY A 370 -16.45 -11.01 -15.49
C GLY A 370 -16.13 -12.26 -16.32
N TYR A 371 -15.42 -12.07 -17.43
CA TYR A 371 -14.86 -13.18 -18.20
C TYR A 371 -13.76 -13.88 -17.38
N ASP A 372 -13.89 -15.19 -17.15
CA ASP A 372 -12.82 -15.99 -16.57
C ASP A 372 -11.64 -16.08 -17.57
N HIS A 373 -10.62 -15.27 -17.31
CA HIS A 373 -9.43 -15.18 -18.14
C HIS A 373 -8.70 -16.52 -18.30
N LYS A 374 -8.72 -17.38 -17.27
CA LYS A 374 -8.10 -18.70 -17.30
C LYS A 374 -8.94 -19.68 -18.09
N ALA A 375 -10.26 -19.70 -17.87
CA ALA A 375 -11.16 -20.59 -18.62
C ALA A 375 -11.17 -20.26 -20.11
N MET A 376 -11.07 -18.97 -20.47
CA MET A 376 -11.01 -18.55 -21.87
C MET A 376 -9.59 -18.64 -22.47
N GLY A 377 -8.55 -18.65 -21.63
CA GLY A 377 -7.15 -18.70 -22.04
C GLY A 377 -6.71 -17.49 -22.87
N ILE A 378 -7.28 -16.31 -22.62
CA ILE A 378 -7.11 -15.12 -23.48
C ILE A 378 -5.64 -14.73 -23.60
N THR A 379 -4.90 -14.68 -22.48
CA THR A 379 -3.48 -14.33 -22.48
C THR A 379 -2.65 -15.35 -23.27
N ALA A 380 -2.87 -16.64 -23.03
CA ALA A 380 -2.16 -17.70 -23.73
C ALA A 380 -2.44 -17.71 -25.23
N ARG A 381 -3.72 -17.55 -25.63
CA ARG A 381 -4.12 -17.46 -27.05
C ARG A 381 -3.48 -16.25 -27.73
N GLY A 382 -3.46 -15.10 -27.07
CA GLY A 382 -2.80 -13.90 -27.58
C GLY A 382 -1.30 -14.12 -27.78
N ALA A 383 -0.61 -14.69 -26.79
CA ALA A 383 0.81 -15.03 -26.91
C ALA A 383 1.06 -16.05 -28.03
N TRP A 384 0.17 -17.03 -28.19
CA TRP A 384 0.27 -18.06 -29.23
C TRP A 384 0.17 -17.51 -30.65
N LEU A 385 -0.63 -16.48 -30.88
CA LEU A 385 -0.67 -15.79 -32.18
C LEU A 385 0.70 -15.23 -32.55
N SER A 386 1.42 -14.65 -31.58
CA SER A 386 2.79 -14.18 -31.80
C SER A 386 3.76 -15.34 -32.08
N VAL A 387 3.63 -16.46 -31.37
CA VAL A 387 4.42 -17.68 -31.63
C VAL A 387 4.19 -18.19 -33.04
N ARG A 388 2.93 -18.39 -33.44
CA ARG A 388 2.54 -18.82 -34.80
C ARG A 388 3.11 -17.87 -35.85
N ARG A 389 3.00 -16.57 -35.63
CA ARG A 389 3.53 -15.57 -36.56
C ARG A 389 5.05 -15.66 -36.70
N HIS A 390 5.76 -15.79 -35.59
CA HIS A 390 7.23 -15.85 -35.59
C HIS A 390 7.76 -17.10 -36.30
N PHE A 391 7.16 -18.27 -36.05
CA PHE A 391 7.50 -19.49 -36.78
C PHE A 391 7.19 -19.38 -38.28
N ALA A 392 6.03 -18.82 -38.64
CA ALA A 392 5.68 -18.61 -40.04
C ALA A 392 6.67 -17.67 -40.76
N GLU A 393 7.15 -16.62 -40.09
CA GLU A 393 8.20 -15.71 -40.63
C GLU A 393 9.56 -16.41 -40.78
N ALA A 394 9.83 -17.41 -39.94
CA ALA A 394 11.00 -18.28 -40.06
C ALA A 394 10.81 -19.44 -41.07
N GLY A 395 9.65 -19.52 -41.76
CA GLY A 395 9.37 -20.56 -42.74
C GLY A 395 8.95 -21.91 -42.16
N HIS A 396 8.46 -21.93 -40.92
CA HIS A 396 7.99 -23.14 -40.23
C HIS A 396 6.47 -23.09 -39.98
N ASP A 397 5.78 -24.20 -40.24
CA ASP A 397 4.33 -24.33 -39.97
C ASP A 397 4.09 -25.18 -38.73
N ILE A 398 3.88 -24.53 -37.58
CA ILE A 398 3.67 -25.22 -36.29
C ILE A 398 2.28 -25.86 -36.15
N ASP A 399 1.37 -25.62 -37.08
CA ASP A 399 0.08 -26.31 -37.12
C ASP A 399 0.21 -27.68 -37.83
N VAL A 400 1.32 -27.93 -38.53
CA VAL A 400 1.62 -29.18 -39.24
C VAL A 400 2.82 -29.92 -38.63
N ASP A 401 3.93 -29.21 -38.42
CA ASP A 401 5.21 -29.81 -38.06
C ASP A 401 5.42 -29.86 -36.53
N PRO A 402 5.92 -30.98 -35.98
CA PRO A 402 6.32 -31.05 -34.58
C PRO A 402 7.49 -30.12 -34.24
N PHE A 403 7.43 -29.46 -33.08
CA PHE A 403 8.46 -28.53 -32.62
C PHE A 403 8.70 -28.66 -31.12
N THR A 404 9.91 -28.32 -30.71
CA THR A 404 10.38 -28.46 -29.33
C THR A 404 10.12 -27.21 -28.50
N VAL A 405 9.66 -27.39 -27.26
CA VAL A 405 9.40 -26.31 -26.31
C VAL A 405 10.09 -26.60 -24.99
N ALA A 406 10.67 -25.56 -24.39
CA ALA A 406 11.04 -25.51 -22.99
C ALA A 406 10.41 -24.26 -22.35
N GLY A 407 9.97 -24.32 -21.10
CA GLY A 407 9.32 -23.17 -20.48
C GLY A 407 9.29 -23.15 -18.96
N ILE A 408 8.79 -22.04 -18.41
CA ILE A 408 8.68 -21.80 -16.96
C ILE A 408 7.21 -21.81 -16.57
N GLY A 409 6.82 -22.73 -15.70
CA GLY A 409 5.44 -22.95 -15.26
C GLY A 409 5.06 -24.43 -15.25
N ASP A 410 3.77 -24.67 -15.04
CA ASP A 410 3.16 -25.99 -15.02
C ASP A 410 1.73 -25.95 -15.61
N MET A 411 1.12 -27.12 -15.78
CA MET A 411 -0.22 -27.25 -16.36
C MET A 411 -1.35 -26.65 -15.51
N SER A 412 -1.13 -26.32 -14.23
CA SER A 412 -2.12 -25.62 -13.40
C SER A 412 -2.15 -24.10 -13.67
N GLY A 413 -1.09 -23.57 -14.29
CA GLY A 413 -0.94 -22.14 -14.57
C GLY A 413 -1.84 -21.64 -15.70
N ASP A 414 -2.34 -20.40 -15.57
CA ASP A 414 -3.18 -19.76 -16.59
C ASP A 414 -2.48 -19.68 -17.95
N VAL A 415 -1.30 -19.07 -18.02
CA VAL A 415 -0.61 -18.83 -19.30
C VAL A 415 0.06 -20.11 -19.82
N PHE A 416 0.83 -20.80 -18.97
CA PHE A 416 1.57 -21.99 -19.38
C PHE A 416 0.63 -23.14 -19.75
N GLY A 417 -0.33 -23.46 -18.87
CA GLY A 417 -1.27 -24.56 -19.07
C GLY A 417 -2.12 -24.38 -20.32
N ASN A 418 -2.78 -23.23 -20.49
CA ASN A 418 -3.53 -22.95 -21.71
C ASN A 418 -2.61 -22.98 -22.95
N GLY A 419 -1.41 -22.41 -22.87
CA GLY A 419 -0.48 -22.32 -24.00
C GLY A 419 -0.02 -23.69 -24.51
N MET A 420 0.31 -24.61 -23.59
CA MET A 420 0.76 -25.96 -23.95
C MET A 420 -0.35 -26.88 -24.50
N LEU A 421 -1.60 -26.39 -24.53
CA LEU A 421 -2.76 -27.04 -25.13
C LEU A 421 -3.20 -26.42 -26.47
N LEU A 422 -2.52 -25.38 -26.95
CA LEU A 422 -2.87 -24.71 -28.21
C LEU A 422 -2.33 -25.42 -29.46
N SER A 423 -1.46 -26.44 -29.31
CA SER A 423 -1.04 -27.30 -30.41
C SER A 423 -0.71 -28.71 -29.94
N ARG A 424 -1.15 -29.70 -30.73
CA ARG A 424 -0.82 -31.13 -30.57
C ARG A 424 0.60 -31.46 -31.05
N ASN A 425 1.25 -30.54 -31.76
CA ASN A 425 2.58 -30.72 -32.33
C ASN A 425 3.72 -30.36 -31.35
N ILE A 426 3.37 -29.91 -30.14
CA ILE A 426 4.34 -29.54 -29.11
C ILE A 426 5.05 -30.77 -28.56
N LYS A 427 6.38 -30.75 -28.63
CA LYS A 427 7.31 -31.61 -27.89
C LYS A 427 7.85 -30.83 -26.69
N LEU A 428 7.17 -30.93 -25.55
CA LEU A 428 7.60 -30.28 -24.31
C LEU A 428 8.74 -31.08 -23.67
N VAL A 429 9.98 -30.62 -23.88
CA VAL A 429 11.16 -31.37 -23.42
C VAL A 429 11.65 -30.96 -22.04
N ALA A 430 11.30 -29.75 -21.61
CA ALA A 430 11.64 -29.25 -20.29
C ALA A 430 10.60 -28.25 -19.78
N ALA A 431 10.27 -28.33 -18.50
CA ALA A 431 9.52 -27.29 -17.82
C ALA A 431 9.98 -27.16 -16.37
N PHE A 432 9.90 -25.98 -15.77
CA PHE A 432 10.16 -25.85 -14.33
C PHE A 432 9.31 -24.78 -13.69
N ASP A 433 8.98 -24.99 -12.42
CA ASP A 433 8.35 -24.00 -11.56
C ASP A 433 9.14 -23.88 -10.24
N HIS A 434 8.54 -23.26 -9.22
CA HIS A 434 9.16 -23.11 -7.90
C HIS A 434 9.24 -24.43 -7.10
N ARG A 435 8.70 -25.54 -7.63
CA ARG A 435 8.56 -26.83 -6.93
C ARG A 435 9.36 -27.92 -7.63
N HIS A 436 9.31 -27.98 -8.96
CA HIS A 436 9.80 -29.11 -9.75
C HIS A 436 10.52 -28.66 -11.02
N ILE A 437 11.40 -29.52 -11.49
CA ILE A 437 11.95 -29.52 -12.86
C ILE A 437 11.43 -30.78 -13.53
N PHE A 438 10.78 -30.64 -14.67
CA PHE A 438 10.28 -31.70 -15.52
C PHE A 438 11.19 -31.81 -16.75
N LEU A 439 11.60 -33.03 -17.09
CA LEU A 439 12.40 -33.34 -18.27
C LEU A 439 11.82 -34.54 -19.00
N ASP A 440 11.60 -34.38 -20.31
CA ASP A 440 11.23 -35.47 -21.21
C ASP A 440 12.08 -35.35 -22.49
N PRO A 441 13.15 -36.14 -22.67
CA PRO A 441 14.09 -35.95 -23.78
C PRO A 441 13.48 -36.10 -25.18
N ASN A 442 12.46 -36.95 -25.34
CA ASN A 442 11.84 -37.26 -26.62
C ASN A 442 10.34 -37.58 -26.47
N PRO A 443 9.51 -36.58 -26.13
CA PRO A 443 8.07 -36.78 -25.92
C PRO A 443 7.37 -37.11 -27.24
N ASP A 444 6.44 -38.07 -27.19
CA ASP A 444 5.46 -38.25 -28.26
C ASP A 444 4.45 -37.10 -28.23
N PRO A 445 4.28 -36.30 -29.30
CA PRO A 445 3.44 -35.09 -29.26
C PRO A 445 1.98 -35.39 -28.88
N GLN A 446 1.44 -36.50 -29.37
CA GLN A 446 0.03 -36.84 -29.19
C GLN A 446 -0.24 -37.37 -27.78
N THR A 447 0.54 -38.35 -27.33
CA THR A 447 0.44 -38.94 -25.99
C THR A 447 0.72 -37.89 -24.91
N SER A 448 1.75 -37.06 -25.09
CA SER A 448 2.07 -36.00 -24.15
C SER A 448 1.03 -34.88 -24.14
N PHE A 449 0.36 -34.59 -25.27
CA PHE A 449 -0.75 -33.64 -25.31
C PHE A 449 -1.95 -34.12 -24.50
N ASP A 450 -2.31 -35.39 -24.64
CA ASP A 450 -3.44 -35.96 -23.91
C ASP A 450 -3.15 -35.97 -22.40
N GLU A 451 -1.90 -36.26 -22.01
CA GLU A 451 -1.48 -36.19 -20.62
C GLU A 451 -1.46 -34.75 -20.07
N ARG A 452 -0.95 -33.78 -20.85
CA ARG A 452 -1.05 -32.36 -20.50
C ARG A 452 -2.51 -31.92 -20.32
N THR A 453 -3.41 -32.39 -21.18
CA THR A 453 -4.84 -32.10 -21.09
C THR A 453 -5.44 -32.66 -19.80
N ARG A 454 -5.10 -33.91 -19.45
CA ARG A 454 -5.51 -34.54 -18.18
C ARG A 454 -5.04 -33.72 -16.98
N LEU A 455 -3.76 -33.32 -16.97
CA LEU A 455 -3.19 -32.50 -15.89
C LEU A 455 -3.87 -31.15 -15.76
N PHE A 456 -4.14 -30.46 -16.88
CA PHE A 456 -4.80 -29.16 -16.88
C PHE A 456 -6.23 -29.22 -16.30
N ALA A 457 -6.92 -30.35 -16.47
CA ALA A 457 -8.27 -30.57 -15.96
C ALA A 457 -8.33 -30.92 -14.47
N LEU A 458 -7.21 -31.21 -13.81
CA LEU A 458 -7.20 -31.51 -12.38
C LEU A 458 -7.48 -30.26 -11.54
N PRO A 459 -8.21 -30.39 -10.40
CA PRO A 459 -8.44 -29.27 -9.49
C PRO A 459 -7.14 -28.64 -8.96
N ARG A 460 -6.11 -29.47 -8.77
CA ARG A 460 -4.73 -29.08 -8.48
C ARG A 460 -3.81 -30.03 -9.22
N SER A 461 -2.78 -29.50 -9.86
CA SER A 461 -1.76 -30.30 -10.53
C SER A 461 -0.36 -29.73 -10.33
N SER A 462 0.62 -30.58 -10.55
CA SER A 462 2.04 -30.31 -10.58
C SER A 462 2.72 -31.28 -11.54
N TRP A 463 4.01 -31.08 -11.80
CA TRP A 463 4.76 -32.02 -12.62
C TRP A 463 4.89 -33.42 -12.01
N GLN A 464 4.72 -33.59 -10.69
CA GLN A 464 4.67 -34.91 -10.05
C GLN A 464 3.43 -35.71 -10.42
N ASP A 465 2.36 -35.06 -10.88
CA ASP A 465 1.14 -35.74 -11.29
C ASP A 465 1.24 -36.31 -12.71
N TYR A 466 2.31 -35.99 -13.45
CA TYR A 466 2.57 -36.51 -14.80
C TYR A 466 2.89 -38.00 -14.71
N THR A 467 2.22 -38.81 -15.52
CA THR A 467 2.32 -40.27 -15.49
C THR A 467 3.74 -40.70 -15.87
N PRO A 468 4.53 -41.29 -14.95
CA PRO A 468 5.96 -41.54 -15.20
C PRO A 468 6.23 -42.47 -16.38
N THR A 469 5.32 -43.40 -16.67
CA THR A 469 5.45 -44.34 -17.79
C THR A 469 5.27 -43.70 -19.16
N LEU A 470 4.80 -42.45 -19.22
CA LEU A 470 4.66 -41.68 -20.45
C LEU A 470 5.88 -40.79 -20.74
N ILE A 471 6.83 -40.71 -19.81
CA ILE A 471 8.08 -39.95 -19.96
C ILE A 471 9.09 -40.81 -20.70
N SER A 472 9.76 -40.25 -21.71
CA SER A 472 10.76 -40.99 -22.48
C SER A 472 12.02 -41.33 -21.65
N THR A 473 12.75 -42.35 -22.09
CA THR A 473 13.98 -42.80 -21.44
C THR A 473 14.97 -41.65 -21.25
N GLY A 474 15.44 -41.47 -20.00
CA GLY A 474 16.35 -40.39 -19.62
C GLY A 474 15.64 -39.14 -19.10
N GLY A 475 14.30 -39.12 -19.08
CA GLY A 475 13.48 -38.12 -18.41
C GLY A 475 13.03 -38.53 -17.01
N GLY A 476 12.35 -37.62 -16.32
CA GLY A 476 11.88 -37.77 -14.94
C GLY A 476 12.02 -36.50 -14.12
#